data_AF-A0A1X0S4Q7-F1
#
_entry.id   AF-A0A1X0S4Q7-F1
#
_cell.length_a   1.000
_cell.length_b   1.000
_cell.length_c   1.000
_cell.angle_alpha   90.00
_cell.angle_beta   90.00
_cell.angle_gamma   90.00
#
_symmetry.space_group_name_H-M   'P 1'
#
loop_
_entity.id
_entity.type
_entity.pdbx_description
1 polymer ?
#
loop_
_entity_poly.entity_id
_entity_poly.type
_entity_poly.pdbx_seq_one_letter_code
_entity_poly.pdbx_strand_id
1 'polypeptide(L)'
;GKLDEDMKGFVTEYNKEYTYATMDQLTKELTEYFENLKLLKATLHHYMAGLWELSFKKANLEPIERNSPAKIQARVDWIEKWYSTEMDYMTNCVFIDETAFHVNLR
;
A
#
# COMPACT_ATOMS: atom_id res chain seq x y z
N GLY A 1 -19.07 -11.43 -19.79
CA GLY A 1 -19.80 -10.71 -20.86
C GLY A 1 -18.94 -9.55 -21.33
N LYS A 2 -19.15 -8.97 -22.53
CA LYS A 2 -18.20 -7.98 -23.09
C LYS A 2 -17.86 -6.83 -22.12
N LEU A 3 -18.86 -6.22 -21.49
CA LEU A 3 -18.69 -5.15 -20.50
C LEU A 3 -17.84 -5.58 -19.29
N ASP A 4 -18.00 -6.83 -18.84
CA ASP A 4 -17.30 -7.41 -17.68
C ASP A 4 -15.79 -7.58 -17.96
N GLU A 5 -15.45 -8.08 -19.15
CA GLU A 5 -14.07 -8.20 -19.62
C GLU A 5 -13.42 -6.83 -19.84
N ASP A 6 -14.14 -5.89 -20.44
CA ASP A 6 -13.66 -4.51 -20.64
C ASP A 6 -13.39 -3.83 -19.29
N MET A 7 -14.28 -4.00 -18.30
CA MET A 7 -14.09 -3.48 -16.94
C MET A 7 -12.88 -4.12 -16.25
N LYS A 8 -12.73 -5.45 -16.37
CA LYS A 8 -11.58 -6.17 -15.80
C LYS A 8 -10.27 -5.66 -16.41
N GLY A 9 -10.22 -5.49 -17.73
CA GLY A 9 -9.06 -4.96 -18.45
C GLY A 9 -8.69 -3.56 -17.97
N PHE A 10 -9.67 -2.65 -17.92
CA PHE A 10 -9.47 -1.28 -17.45
C PHE A 10 -8.92 -1.23 -16.02
N VAL A 11 -9.57 -1.94 -15.08
CA VAL A 11 -9.17 -1.94 -13.67
C VAL A 11 -7.75 -2.49 -13.50
N THR A 12 -7.39 -3.54 -14.25
CA THR A 12 -6.05 -4.14 -14.19
C THR A 12 -5.01 -3.16 -14.69
N GLU A 13 -5.23 -2.52 -15.85
CA GLU A 13 -4.25 -1.60 -16.43
C GLU A 13 -4.10 -0.33 -15.59
N TYR A 14 -5.21 0.24 -15.13
CA TYR A 14 -5.20 1.41 -14.26
C TYR A 14 -4.42 1.16 -12.96
N ASN A 15 -4.58 -0.01 -12.32
CA ASN A 15 -3.84 -0.33 -11.10
C ASN A 15 -2.35 -0.63 -11.32
N LYS A 16 -1.93 -1.03 -12.54
CA LYS A 16 -0.50 -1.14 -12.86
C LYS A 16 0.16 0.23 -12.95
N GLU A 17 -0.52 1.19 -13.56
CA GLU A 17 -0.03 2.57 -13.68
C GLU A 17 -0.13 3.32 -12.35
N TYR A 18 -1.22 3.12 -11.60
CA TYR A 18 -1.53 3.79 -10.35
C TYR A 18 -1.67 2.78 -9.19
N THR A 19 -0.55 2.23 -8.73
CA THR A 19 -0.49 1.18 -7.68
C THR A 19 -1.09 1.58 -6.32
N TYR A 20 -1.25 2.88 -6.07
CA TYR A 20 -1.86 3.44 -4.86
C TYR A 20 -3.26 4.03 -5.10
N ALA A 21 -3.87 3.71 -6.24
CA ALA A 21 -5.21 4.18 -6.55
C ALA A 21 -6.20 3.79 -5.45
N THR A 22 -6.99 4.78 -5.06
CA THR A 22 -8.10 4.57 -4.13
C THR A 22 -9.34 4.12 -4.88
N MET A 23 -10.26 3.49 -4.14
CA MET A 23 -11.57 3.10 -4.67
C MET A 23 -12.37 4.27 -5.24
N ASP A 24 -12.21 5.47 -4.69
CA ASP A 24 -12.91 6.66 -5.17
C ASP A 24 -12.35 7.14 -6.51
N GLN A 25 -11.02 7.15 -6.65
CA GLN A 25 -10.35 7.45 -7.93
C GLN A 25 -10.77 6.43 -8.99
N LEU A 26 -10.68 5.13 -8.67
CA LEU A 26 -11.04 4.08 -9.62
C LEU A 26 -12.51 4.16 -10.03
N THR A 27 -13.43 4.45 -9.10
CA THR A 27 -14.86 4.63 -9.41
C THR A 27 -15.09 5.80 -10.35
N LYS A 28 -14.39 6.93 -10.12
CA LYS A 28 -14.47 8.11 -10.97
C LYS A 28 -13.99 7.79 -12.39
N GLU A 29 -12.79 7.24 -12.52
CA GLU A 29 -12.17 6.93 -13.82
C GLU A 29 -13.01 5.90 -14.60
N LEU A 30 -13.56 4.89 -13.93
CA LEU A 30 -14.50 3.94 -14.54
C LEU A 30 -15.79 4.61 -15.03
N THR A 31 -16.34 5.53 -14.24
CA THR A 31 -17.57 6.25 -14.60
C THR A 31 -17.34 7.20 -15.78
N GLU A 32 -16.14 7.77 -15.89
CA GLU A 32 -15.72 8.63 -17.01
C GLU A 32 -15.42 7.81 -18.27
N TYR A 33 -14.75 6.67 -18.15
CA TYR A 33 -14.41 5.79 -19.27
C TYR A 33 -15.65 5.09 -19.87
N PHE A 34 -16.56 4.61 -19.02
CA PHE A 34 -17.81 4.00 -19.43
C PHE A 34 -18.93 5.04 -19.33
N GLU A 35 -19.03 5.95 -20.31
CA GLU A 35 -20.08 6.96 -20.36
C GLU A 35 -21.46 6.32 -20.09
N ASN A 36 -22.17 6.81 -19.06
CA ASN A 36 -23.45 6.32 -18.51
C ASN A 36 -23.39 5.20 -17.45
N LEU A 37 -22.22 4.71 -17.05
CA LEU A 37 -22.12 3.73 -15.98
C LEU A 37 -22.24 4.42 -14.60
N LYS A 38 -23.44 4.40 -14.00
CA LYS A 38 -23.60 4.77 -12.59
C LYS A 38 -23.12 3.63 -11.70
N LEU A 39 -21.85 3.67 -11.31
CA LEU A 39 -21.25 2.69 -10.44
C LEU A 39 -21.25 3.17 -8.97
N LEU A 40 -21.88 2.39 -8.09
CA LEU A 40 -21.74 2.59 -6.65
C LEU A 40 -20.41 2.00 -6.18
N LYS A 41 -19.74 2.70 -5.25
CA LYS A 41 -18.48 2.23 -4.63
C LYS A 41 -18.62 0.84 -4.00
N ALA A 42 -19.76 0.54 -3.38
CA ALA A 42 -20.02 -0.78 -2.79
C ALA A 42 -20.09 -1.89 -3.86
N THR A 43 -20.70 -1.60 -5.01
CA THR A 43 -20.77 -2.52 -6.15
C THR A 43 -19.38 -2.78 -6.71
N LEU A 44 -18.57 -1.72 -6.88
CA LEU A 44 -17.18 -1.87 -7.33
C LEU A 44 -16.36 -2.69 -6.34
N HIS A 45 -16.52 -2.44 -5.02
CA HIS A 45 -15.82 -3.20 -3.99
C HIS A 45 -16.17 -4.69 -4.04
N HIS A 46 -17.46 -5.03 -4.15
CA HIS A 46 -17.88 -6.42 -4.25
C HIS A 46 -17.38 -7.09 -5.54
N TYR A 47 -17.43 -6.37 -6.66
CA TYR A 47 -16.92 -6.84 -7.95
C TYR A 47 -15.40 -7.09 -7.90
N MET A 48 -14.64 -6.14 -7.37
CA MET A 48 -13.19 -6.26 -7.23
C MET A 48 -12.76 -7.32 -6.23
N ALA A 49 -13.54 -7.55 -5.16
CA ALA A 49 -13.29 -8.68 -4.27
C ALA A 49 -13.42 -10.03 -5.00
N GLY A 50 -14.18 -10.09 -6.10
CA GLY A 50 -14.28 -11.24 -6.99
C GLY A 50 -13.19 -11.30 -8.08
N LEU A 51 -12.51 -10.19 -8.36
CA LEU A 51 -11.34 -10.17 -9.25
C LEU A 51 -10.14 -10.78 -8.51
N TRP A 52 -9.89 -12.06 -8.72
CA TRP A 52 -8.90 -12.87 -7.98
C TRP A 52 -7.45 -12.35 -7.98
N GLU A 53 -7.12 -11.38 -8.83
CA GLU A 53 -5.76 -10.87 -9.01
C GLU A 53 -5.45 -9.62 -8.16
N LEU A 54 -6.45 -9.03 -7.49
CA LEU A 54 -6.29 -7.79 -6.73
C LEU A 54 -6.68 -7.96 -5.25
N SER A 55 -5.80 -7.50 -4.36
CA SER A 55 -6.07 -7.44 -2.92
C SER A 55 -6.18 -6.00 -2.45
N PHE A 56 -7.26 -5.66 -1.73
CA PHE A 56 -7.36 -4.37 -1.06
C PHE A 56 -6.46 -4.32 0.18
N LYS A 57 -5.57 -3.34 0.23
CA LYS A 57 -4.75 -3.07 1.42
C LYS A 57 -5.17 -1.75 2.04
N LYS A 58 -5.19 -1.73 3.38
CA LYS A 58 -5.33 -0.49 4.12
C LYS A 58 -4.05 0.33 3.95
N ALA A 59 -4.18 1.58 3.51
CA ALA A 59 -3.05 2.51 3.49
C ALA A 59 -2.67 2.86 4.94
N ASN A 60 -1.40 2.66 5.28
CA ASN A 60 -0.83 3.15 6.53
C ASN A 60 -0.20 4.51 6.26
N LEU A 61 -0.53 5.49 7.09
CA LEU A 61 0.04 6.82 7.01
C LEU A 61 1.35 6.83 7.78
N GLU A 62 2.42 7.16 7.08
CA GLU A 62 3.74 7.33 7.66
C GLU A 62 4.08 8.83 7.77
N PRO A 63 4.88 9.24 8.77
CA PRO A 63 5.39 10.61 8.83
C PRO A 63 6.16 10.96 7.56
N ILE A 64 5.91 12.14 6.97
CA ILE A 64 6.62 12.62 5.77
C ILE A 64 8.15 12.61 6.00
N GLU A 65 8.56 12.98 7.21
CA GLU A 65 9.97 13.01 7.62
C GLU A 65 10.66 11.64 7.49
N ARG A 66 9.91 10.53 7.58
CA ARG A 66 10.43 9.16 7.42
C ARG A 66 11.13 8.96 6.07
N ASN A 67 10.68 9.66 5.03
CA ASN A 67 11.21 9.61 3.68
C ASN A 67 12.18 10.78 3.38
N SER A 68 12.54 11.58 4.38
CA SER A 68 13.60 12.57 4.19
C SER A 68 14.94 11.87 3.89
N PRO A 69 15.79 12.44 3.02
CA PRO A 69 17.10 11.86 2.72
C PRO A 69 17.93 11.60 3.98
N ALA A 70 17.87 12.51 4.95
CA ALA A 70 18.58 12.39 6.22
C ALA A 70 18.11 11.17 7.05
N LYS A 71 16.80 10.95 7.19
CA LYS A 71 16.27 9.78 7.93
C LYS A 71 16.52 8.47 7.19
N ILE A 72 16.48 8.49 5.85
CA ILE A 72 16.84 7.32 5.04
C ILE A 72 18.31 6.96 5.28
N GLN A 73 19.22 7.92 5.18
CA GLN A 73 20.65 7.69 5.41
C GLN A 73 20.92 7.19 6.82
N ALA A 74 20.31 7.82 7.84
CA ALA A 74 20.47 7.39 9.23
C ALA A 74 20.05 5.93 9.47
N ARG A 75 19.01 5.43 8.79
CA ARG A 75 18.62 4.00 8.86
C ARG A 75 19.65 3.11 8.16
N VAL A 76 20.18 3.53 7.02
CA VAL A 76 21.25 2.79 6.31
C VAL A 76 22.49 2.68 7.18
N ASP A 77 22.99 3.81 7.69
CA ASP A 77 24.18 3.86 8.55
C ASP A 77 24.02 3.00 9.80
N TRP A 78 22.82 3.00 10.40
CA TRP A 78 22.49 2.17 11.55
C TRP A 78 22.55 0.68 11.19
N ILE A 79 21.94 0.27 10.08
CA ILE A 79 21.97 -1.12 9.60
C ILE A 79 23.42 -1.55 9.31
N GLU A 80 24.19 -0.74 8.58
CA GLU A 80 25.58 -1.05 8.24
C GLU A 80 26.45 -1.21 9.48
N LYS A 81 26.29 -0.32 10.47
CA LYS A 81 26.99 -0.41 11.75
C LYS A 81 26.72 -1.74 12.45
N TRP A 82 25.46 -2.16 12.55
CA TRP A 82 25.12 -3.42 13.23
C TRP A 82 25.45 -4.64 12.38
N TYR A 83 25.33 -4.56 11.06
CA TYR A 83 25.73 -5.62 10.15
C TYR A 83 27.23 -5.92 10.24
N SER A 84 28.05 -4.92 10.55
CA SER A 84 29.49 -5.09 10.80
C SER A 84 29.83 -5.76 12.13
N THR A 85 28.84 -5.95 13.02
CA THR A 85 29.03 -6.66 14.29
C THR A 85 28.63 -8.13 14.15
N GLU A 86 29.19 -9.03 14.96
CA GLU A 86 28.77 -10.44 15.06
C GLU A 86 27.38 -10.62 15.74
N MET A 87 26.52 -9.60 15.66
CA MET A 87 25.19 -9.64 16.28
C MET A 87 24.31 -10.65 15.54
N ASP A 88 24.14 -11.81 16.15
CA ASP A 88 23.13 -12.77 15.71
C ASP A 88 21.75 -12.32 16.23
N TYR A 89 20.95 -11.75 15.32
CA TYR A 89 19.60 -11.26 15.59
C TYR A 89 18.60 -12.40 15.91
N MET A 90 18.94 -13.65 15.62
CA MET A 90 18.07 -14.80 15.92
C MET A 90 18.27 -15.32 17.34
N THR A 91 19.45 -15.11 17.93
CA THR A 91 19.78 -15.59 19.28
C THR A 91 19.88 -14.49 20.32
N ASN A 92 20.23 -13.26 19.93
CA ASN A 92 20.50 -12.16 20.86
C ASN A 92 19.46 -11.03 20.84
N CYS A 93 18.46 -11.08 19.96
CA CYS A 93 17.51 -9.97 19.81
C CYS A 93 16.25 -10.17 20.66
N VAL A 94 15.99 -9.23 21.57
CA VAL A 94 14.69 -9.06 22.21
C VAL A 94 13.93 -8.04 21.37
N PHE A 95 12.90 -8.48 20.66
CA PHE A 95 12.02 -7.58 19.92
C PHE A 95 11.16 -6.79 20.91
N ILE A 96 11.53 -5.53 21.11
CA ILE A 96 10.68 -4.56 21.79
C ILE A 96 9.82 -3.93 20.69
N ASP A 97 8.53 -4.28 20.68
CA ASP A 97 7.53 -3.78 19.73
C ASP A 97 7.58 -2.24 19.61
N GLU A 98 7.34 -1.74 18.40
CA GLU A 98 7.25 -0.32 18.05
C GLU A 98 6.29 0.44 18.97
N THR A 99 5.23 -0.21 19.47
CA THR A 99 4.32 0.39 20.46
C THR A 99 5.04 0.81 21.75
N ALA A 100 6.04 0.05 22.20
CA ALA A 100 6.81 0.38 23.41
C ALA A 100 7.78 1.57 23.20
N PHE A 101 8.21 1.83 21.96
CA PHE A 101 8.97 3.04 21.62
C PHE A 101 8.09 4.30 21.61
N HIS A 102 6.84 4.20 21.13
CA HIS A 102 5.91 5.33 21.12
C HIS A 102 5.45 5.79 22.52
N VAL A 103 5.38 4.89 23.51
CA VAL A 103 4.96 5.23 24.88
C VAL A 103 5.97 6.13 25.61
N ASN A 104 7.27 6.00 25.30
CA ASN A 104 8.35 6.72 25.98
C ASN A 104 8.74 8.05 25.32
N LEU A 105 8.05 8.48 24.26
CA LEU A 105 8.29 9.75 23.56
C LEU A 105 7.23 10.83 23.86
N ARG A 106 6.53 10.71 24.99
CA ARG A 106 5.54 11.69 25.46
C ARG A 106 6.16 12.73 26.39
#